data_AF-A0A7W0YBZ0-F1
#
_entry.id   AF-A0A7W0YBZ0-F1
#
_cell.length_a   1.000
_cell.length_b   1.000
_cell.length_c   1.000
_cell.angle_alpha   90.00
_cell.angle_beta   90.00
_cell.angle_gamma   90.00
#
_symmetry.space_group_name_H-M   'P 1'
#
loop_
_entity.id
_entity.type
_entity.pdbx_description
1 polymer ?
#
loop_
_entity_poly.entity_id
_entity_poly.type
_entity_poly.pdbx_seq_one_letter_code
_entity_poly.pdbx_strand_id
1 'polypeptide(L)'
;MTVRVCFALSLAAAIGCAAVTASALELESKPTKTHLLELYTSEGCSSCPPAEAGLSKLKDNPRLWQDFVPIAFHVDYWDRLGWRDPFASKEWTARQYEYSARWRSSSVYTPG
;
A
#
# COMPACT_ATOMS: atom_id res chain seq x y z
N MET A 1 -24.23 -40.25 -9.94
CA MET A 1 -23.31 -41.11 -9.15
C MET A 1 -23.34 -40.63 -7.71
N THR A 2 -24.07 -41.33 -6.86
CA THR A 2 -24.23 -41.01 -5.43
C THR A 2 -23.25 -41.86 -4.63
N VAL A 3 -22.31 -41.23 -3.93
CA VAL A 3 -21.44 -41.92 -2.98
C VAL A 3 -22.03 -41.71 -1.59
N ARG A 4 -22.51 -42.79 -0.98
CA ARG A 4 -22.91 -42.83 0.43
C ARG A 4 -21.67 -43.16 1.27
N VAL A 5 -21.29 -42.27 2.19
CA VAL A 5 -20.31 -42.58 3.23
C VAL A 5 -21.07 -42.79 4.53
N CYS A 6 -21.12 -44.05 4.99
CA CYS A 6 -21.61 -44.43 6.30
C CYS A 6 -20.48 -44.22 7.31
N PHE A 7 -20.67 -43.32 8.29
CA PHE A 7 -19.81 -43.28 9.47
C PHE A 7 -20.46 -44.10 10.59
N ALA A 8 -19.79 -45.21 10.93
CA ALA A 8 -20.16 -46.12 12.00
C ALA A 8 -20.11 -45.39 13.36
N LEU A 9 -21.16 -45.58 14.15
CA LEU A 9 -21.23 -45.19 15.55
C LEU A 9 -20.15 -45.92 16.35
N SER A 10 -19.22 -45.18 16.96
CA SER A 10 -18.31 -45.69 18.00
C SER A 10 -18.24 -44.67 19.14
N LEU A 11 -18.41 -45.18 20.35
CA LEU A 11 -18.64 -44.47 21.60
C LEU A 11 -17.39 -43.75 22.13
N ALA A 12 -17.61 -42.58 22.75
CA ALA A 12 -16.77 -41.89 23.74
C ALA A 12 -15.47 -41.19 23.30
N ALA A 13 -15.60 -39.89 23.01
CA ALA A 13 -14.93 -38.83 23.77
C ALA A 13 -15.66 -37.52 23.44
N ALA A 14 -16.34 -36.92 24.44
CA ALA A 14 -16.98 -35.61 24.28
C ALA A 14 -15.90 -34.52 24.24
N ILE A 15 -15.17 -34.43 23.13
CA ILE A 15 -14.41 -33.25 22.79
C ILE A 15 -15.46 -32.25 22.32
N GLY A 16 -15.84 -31.33 23.22
CA GLY A 16 -16.69 -30.19 22.90
C GLY A 16 -16.03 -29.37 21.79
N CYS A 17 -16.35 -29.69 20.54
CA CYS A 17 -16.01 -28.86 19.40
C CYS A 17 -16.92 -27.64 19.49
N ALA A 18 -16.47 -26.60 20.18
CA ALA A 18 -17.09 -25.29 20.08
C ALA A 18 -16.99 -24.87 18.61
N ALA A 19 -18.12 -24.92 17.90
CA ALA A 19 -18.20 -24.39 16.55
C ALA A 19 -17.93 -22.89 16.64
N VAL A 20 -16.70 -22.48 16.33
CA VAL A 20 -16.36 -21.07 16.15
C VAL A 20 -17.12 -20.61 14.90
N THR A 21 -18.25 -19.96 15.10
CA THR A 21 -18.96 -19.26 14.04
C THR A 21 -18.14 -18.02 13.68
N ALA A 22 -17.35 -18.12 12.61
CA ALA A 22 -16.73 -16.94 12.01
C ALA A 22 -17.85 -16.09 11.41
N SER A 23 -18.15 -14.96 12.02
CA SER A 23 -19.05 -13.97 11.43
C SER A 23 -18.32 -13.30 10.27
N ALA A 24 -19.00 -13.14 9.13
CA ALA A 24 -18.46 -12.38 8.01
C ALA A 24 -18.26 -10.93 8.44
N LEU A 25 -17.07 -10.39 8.15
CA LEU A 25 -16.80 -8.96 8.30
C LEU A 25 -17.38 -8.25 7.08
N GLU A 26 -18.46 -7.50 7.28
CA GLU A 26 -19.00 -6.61 6.26
C GLU A 26 -18.33 -5.23 6.36
N LEU A 27 -17.70 -4.80 5.27
CA LEU A 27 -17.06 -3.49 5.16
C LEU A 27 -17.79 -2.70 4.07
N GLU A 28 -18.16 -1.47 4.39
CA GLU A 28 -18.81 -0.55 3.45
C GLU A 28 -17.93 0.69 3.25
N SER A 29 -17.75 1.10 1.99
CA SER A 29 -17.07 2.35 1.66
C SER A 29 -18.00 3.53 1.82
N LYS A 30 -17.50 4.64 2.38
CA LYS A 30 -18.25 5.91 2.39
C LYS A 30 -18.48 6.42 0.96
N PRO A 31 -19.53 7.24 0.71
CA PRO A 31 -19.76 7.84 -0.61
C PRO A 31 -18.61 8.72 -1.10
N THR A 32 -17.84 9.30 -0.19
CA THR A 32 -16.68 10.16 -0.49
C THR A 32 -15.44 9.32 -0.78
N LYS A 33 -14.73 9.64 -1.86
CA LYS A 33 -13.46 9.00 -2.22
C LYS A 33 -12.31 9.55 -1.39
N THR A 34 -11.49 8.66 -0.84
CA THR A 34 -10.21 8.99 -0.21
C THR A 34 -9.14 9.24 -1.29
N HIS A 35 -8.42 10.35 -1.18
CA HIS A 35 -7.38 10.72 -2.14
C HIS A 35 -6.02 10.12 -1.80
N LEU A 36 -5.24 9.73 -2.81
CA LEU A 36 -3.83 9.40 -2.61
C LEU A 36 -2.98 10.65 -2.85
N LEU A 37 -2.09 10.94 -1.90
CA LEU A 37 -1.02 11.92 -2.09
C LEU A 37 0.27 11.13 -2.31
N GLU A 38 0.66 10.97 -3.56
CA GLU A 38 1.88 10.26 -3.95
C GLU A 38 3.03 11.27 -4.08
N LEU A 39 4.09 11.06 -3.31
CA LEU A 39 5.36 11.79 -3.42
C LEU A 39 6.41 10.87 -4.01
N TYR A 40 7.06 11.28 -5.09
CA TYR A 40 8.24 10.62 -5.65
C TYR A 40 9.51 11.27 -5.10
N THR A 41 10.34 10.49 -4.42
CA THR A 41 11.51 10.95 -3.66
C THR A 41 12.69 9.99 -3.77
N SER A 42 13.84 10.31 -3.18
CA SER A 42 14.96 9.40 -2.96
C SER A 42 15.89 9.99 -1.88
N GLU A 43 16.53 9.15 -1.06
CA GLU A 43 17.60 9.58 -0.16
C GLU A 43 18.78 10.21 -0.92
N GLY A 44 19.01 9.78 -2.17
CA GLY A 44 20.04 10.34 -3.06
C GLY A 44 19.70 11.73 -3.63
N CYS A 45 18.48 12.22 -3.42
CA CYS A 45 17.98 13.50 -3.92
C CYS A 45 18.15 14.61 -2.87
N SER A 46 19.09 15.52 -3.09
CA SER A 46 19.38 16.61 -2.15
C SER A 46 18.25 17.65 -1.98
N SER A 47 17.37 17.78 -2.97
CA SER A 47 16.23 18.68 -2.96
C SER A 47 14.95 18.08 -2.33
N CYS A 48 14.96 16.78 -2.02
CA CYS A 48 13.80 16.04 -1.52
C CYS A 48 13.49 16.20 -0.02
N PRO A 49 14.46 16.43 0.91
CA PRO A 49 14.19 16.50 2.34
C PRO A 49 13.07 17.49 2.76
N PRO A 50 12.92 18.68 2.14
CA PRO A 50 11.80 19.57 2.46
C PRO A 50 10.43 18.97 2.11
N ALA A 51 10.31 18.23 1.01
CA ALA A 51 9.07 17.60 0.60
C ALA A 51 8.71 16.42 1.50
N GLU A 52 9.69 15.58 1.87
CA GLU A 52 9.51 14.47 2.81
C GLU A 52 9.13 14.97 4.22
N ALA A 53 9.72 16.08 4.66
CA ALA A 53 9.34 16.74 5.91
C ALA A 53 7.90 17.27 5.85
N GLY A 54 7.48 17.82 4.70
CA GLY A 54 6.10 18.22 4.46
C GLY A 54 5.12 17.05 4.53
N LEU A 55 5.43 15.95 3.85
CA LEU A 55 4.63 14.72 3.87
C LEU A 55 4.55 14.13 5.28
N SER A 56 5.66 14.12 6.02
CA SER A 56 5.74 13.58 7.39
C SER A 56 4.85 14.33 8.39
N LYS A 57 4.64 15.65 8.19
CA LYS A 57 3.71 16.44 9.04
C LYS A 57 2.25 16.01 8.90
N LEU A 58 1.89 15.28 7.84
CA LEU A 58 0.51 14.81 7.64
C LEU A 58 0.13 13.65 8.57
N LYS A 59 1.11 13.04 9.27
CA LYS A 59 0.87 11.93 10.21
C LYS A 59 -0.09 12.30 11.35
N ASP A 60 -0.09 13.57 11.75
CA ASP A 60 -0.94 14.08 12.83
C ASP A 60 -2.22 14.74 12.33
N ASN A 61 -2.50 14.65 11.01
CA ASN A 61 -3.68 15.29 10.44
C ASN A 61 -4.96 14.49 10.78
N PRO A 62 -6.02 15.11 11.31
CA PRO A 62 -7.25 14.41 11.68
C PRO A 62 -7.98 13.77 10.49
N ARG A 63 -7.68 14.22 9.25
CA ARG A 63 -8.24 13.68 8.00
C ARG A 63 -7.44 12.51 7.43
N LEU A 64 -6.29 12.16 8.03
CA LEU A 64 -5.47 11.03 7.62
C LEU A 64 -6.28 9.73 7.68
N TRP A 65 -6.11 8.86 6.68
CA TRP A 65 -6.85 7.60 6.50
C TRP A 65 -8.36 7.73 6.21
N GLN A 66 -8.88 8.96 6.19
CA GLN A 66 -10.29 9.22 5.89
C GLN A 66 -10.43 9.93 4.56
N ASP A 67 -9.85 11.13 4.46
CA ASP A 67 -9.97 11.96 3.25
C ASP A 67 -8.75 11.79 2.35
N PHE A 68 -7.61 11.42 2.93
CA PHE A 68 -6.42 11.13 2.15
C PHE A 68 -5.45 10.11 2.78
N VAL A 69 -4.59 9.55 1.94
CA VAL A 69 -3.48 8.66 2.30
C VAL A 69 -2.19 9.18 1.65
N PRO A 70 -1.20 9.65 2.43
CA PRO A 70 0.11 10.03 1.91
C PRO A 70 0.99 8.80 1.71
N ILE A 71 1.69 8.75 0.57
CA ILE A 71 2.60 7.66 0.20
C ILE A 71 3.89 8.28 -0.36
N ALA A 72 5.04 7.83 0.14
CA ALA A 72 6.34 8.17 -0.44
C ALA A 72 6.85 6.99 -1.27
N PHE A 73 7.08 7.22 -2.56
CA PHE A 73 7.66 6.28 -3.50
C PHE A 73 9.11 6.67 -3.77
N HIS A 74 10.04 5.82 -3.36
CA HIS A 74 11.46 6.07 -3.56
C HIS A 74 11.89 5.59 -4.96
N VAL A 75 12.33 6.50 -5.82
CA VAL A 75 12.75 6.18 -7.19
C VAL A 75 14.22 5.80 -7.23
N ASP A 76 14.57 4.88 -8.14
CA ASP A 76 15.92 4.29 -8.21
C ASP A 76 16.90 5.05 -9.12
N TYR A 77 16.45 6.03 -9.92
CA TYR A 77 17.33 6.69 -10.90
C TYR A 77 18.40 7.61 -10.27
N TRP A 78 18.36 7.83 -8.95
CA TRP A 78 19.39 8.49 -8.15
C TRP A 78 20.50 7.53 -7.70
N ASP A 79 20.24 6.23 -7.61
CA ASP A 79 21.18 5.24 -7.04
C ASP A 79 22.51 5.18 -7.80
N ARG A 80 22.48 5.55 -9.09
CA ARG A 80 23.66 5.63 -9.94
C ARG A 80 24.68 6.70 -9.54
N LEU A 81 24.34 7.59 -8.59
CA LEU A 81 25.22 8.67 -8.12
C LEU A 81 26.11 8.28 -6.94
N GLY A 82 26.01 7.04 -6.44
CA GLY A 82 26.94 6.48 -5.45
C GLY A 82 26.33 6.19 -4.08
N TRP A 83 25.18 6.80 -3.75
CA TRP A 83 24.33 6.37 -2.64
C TRP A 83 23.18 5.53 -3.18
N ARG A 84 23.01 4.31 -2.68
CA ARG A 84 21.88 3.45 -3.04
C ARG A 84 20.83 3.53 -1.96
N ASP A 85 19.68 4.07 -2.30
CA ASP A 85 18.54 4.20 -1.38
C ASP A 85 17.91 2.81 -1.13
N PRO A 86 17.87 2.32 0.12
CA PRO A 86 17.34 1.00 0.44
C PRO A 86 15.81 0.88 0.26
N PHE A 87 15.11 2.01 0.17
CA PHE A 87 13.67 2.06 -0.07
C PHE A 87 13.33 2.20 -1.57
N ALA A 88 14.33 2.51 -2.39
CA ALA A 88 14.13 2.73 -3.81
C ALA A 88 13.83 1.44 -4.59
N SER A 89 12.99 1.57 -5.61
CA SER A 89 12.61 0.44 -6.47
C SER A 89 12.35 0.90 -7.91
N LYS A 90 12.66 0.01 -8.86
CA LYS A 90 12.41 0.22 -10.30
C LYS A 90 10.93 0.39 -10.61
N GLU A 91 10.09 -0.30 -9.85
CA GLU A 91 8.64 -0.26 -9.98
C GLU A 91 8.09 1.13 -9.66
N TRP A 92 8.69 1.84 -8.69
CA TRP A 92 8.35 3.22 -8.35
C TRP A 92 8.78 4.22 -9.42
N THR A 93 9.98 4.05 -9.97
CA THR A 93 10.44 4.80 -11.14
C THR A 93 9.51 4.59 -12.34
N ALA A 94 9.15 3.33 -12.64
CA ALA A 94 8.26 2.99 -13.74
C ALA A 94 6.87 3.65 -13.58
N ARG A 95 6.30 3.60 -12.37
CA ARG A 95 5.03 4.27 -12.04
C ARG A 95 5.09 5.78 -12.31
N GLN A 96 6.19 6.44 -11.96
CA GLN A 96 6.36 7.87 -12.24
C GLN A 96 6.40 8.17 -13.74
N TYR A 97 7.10 7.35 -14.51
CA TYR A 97 7.13 7.47 -15.97
C TYR A 97 5.76 7.24 -16.61
N GLU A 98 4.96 6.31 -16.07
CA GLU A 98 3.57 6.12 -16.53
C GLU A 98 2.73 7.39 -16.32
N TYR A 99 2.86 8.07 -15.18
CA TYR A 99 2.20 9.37 -14.97
C TYR A 99 2.70 10.43 -15.94
N SER A 100 4.01 10.55 -16.12
CA SER A 100 4.62 11.49 -17.07
C SER A 100 4.07 11.29 -18.48
N ALA A 101 3.98 10.05 -18.96
CA ALA A 101 3.40 9.71 -20.26
C ALA A 101 1.91 10.08 -20.35
N ARG A 102 1.11 9.76 -19.32
CA ARG A 102 -0.33 10.08 -19.28
C ARG A 102 -0.58 11.59 -19.25
N TRP A 103 0.28 12.35 -18.59
CA TRP A 103 0.18 13.80 -18.48
C TRP A 103 0.87 14.55 -19.62
N ARG A 104 1.51 13.82 -20.56
CA ARG A 104 2.30 14.40 -21.66
C ARG A 104 3.42 15.32 -21.15
N SER A 105 3.99 14.98 -20.00
CA SER A 105 5.21 15.62 -19.51
C SER A 105 6.41 15.08 -20.29
N SER A 106 7.40 15.93 -20.53
CA SER A 106 8.64 15.55 -21.23
C SER A 106 9.64 14.82 -20.34
N SER A 107 9.46 14.87 -19.02
CA SER A 107 10.40 14.29 -18.05
C SER A 107 9.72 13.95 -16.73
N VAL A 108 10.46 13.24 -15.88
CA VAL A 108 10.18 13.04 -14.46
C VAL A 108 11.22 13.80 -13.63
N TYR A 109 10.88 14.14 -12.40
CA TYR A 109 11.78 14.81 -11.47
C TYR A 109 11.42 14.46 -10.02
N THR A 110 12.35 14.73 -9.10
CA THR A 110 12.11 14.63 -7.65
C THR A 110 12.52 15.93 -6.94
N PRO A 111 11.80 16.38 -5.91
CA PRO A 111 10.54 15.80 -5.44
C PRO A 111 9.41 16.03 -6.46
N GLY A 112 8.62 15.00 -6.76
CA GLY A 112 7.59 15.04 -7.81
C GLY A 112 6.35 14.24 -7.48
#